data_AF-A0A9X1U156-F1
#
_entry.id   AF-A0A9X1U156-F1
#
_cell.length_a   1.000
_cell.length_b   1.000
_cell.length_c   1.000
_cell.angle_alpha   90.00
_cell.angle_beta   90.00
_cell.angle_gamma   90.00
#
_symmetry.space_group_name_H-M   'P 1'
#
loop_
_entity.id
_entity.type
_entity.pdbx_description
1 polymer ?
#
loop_
_entity_poly.entity_id
_entity_poly.type
_entity_poly.pdbx_seq_one_letter_code
_entity_poly.pdbx_strand_id
1 'polypeptide(L)'
;MSSLQMQIPWVESPFFEAELDRADFDKETKEMIRFYSEYGYVIIDPQIDDALINRAIDQVKPDFATHNTNRLQDSWKDHDAVKGIATAPRVLEILQILYGRRPIPFQTLNFSTGSQQRTHSDSIHFNSVPELYLAGVWVALEDVHDGNGPLHYYPASHRLPFYDLSILGIKGSTSESIEDMLANYYARYEDFIEQLVVQKHLEKKVLNLKKGQALIWSANLLHGGEKITVPGSTRYTQVNHFYFENCAYYRPMKTDMALERISIQKVMDISTGKEVQSNYLGTPIKYVGYSYKLYLPEGIMRKLIPANFRQWARKMINR
;
A
#
# COMPACT_ATOMS: atom_id res chain seq x y z
N MET A 1 -28.90 -19.32 -7.82
CA MET A 1 -28.00 -19.22 -6.64
C MET A 1 -27.38 -17.84 -6.68
N SER A 2 -27.42 -17.08 -5.58
CA SER A 2 -26.71 -15.80 -5.48
C SER A 2 -25.23 -16.04 -5.84
N SER A 3 -24.66 -15.26 -6.74
CA SER A 3 -23.22 -15.33 -7.03
C SER A 3 -22.45 -15.10 -5.73
N LEU A 4 -21.55 -16.02 -5.38
CA LEU A 4 -20.67 -15.87 -4.22
C LEU A 4 -19.84 -14.60 -4.40
N GLN A 5 -20.10 -13.55 -3.60
CA GLN A 5 -19.36 -12.31 -3.68
C GLN A 5 -18.23 -12.32 -2.64
N MET A 6 -17.03 -12.67 -3.07
CA MET A 6 -15.86 -12.66 -2.19
C MET A 6 -15.41 -11.23 -1.88
N GLN A 7 -14.77 -11.07 -0.72
CA GLN A 7 -14.25 -9.80 -0.24
C GLN A 7 -12.75 -9.65 -0.53
N ILE A 8 -12.24 -10.27 -1.59
CA ILE A 8 -10.86 -10.10 -2.07
C ILE A 8 -10.88 -9.56 -3.51
N PRO A 9 -9.79 -8.96 -4.02
CA PRO A 9 -9.72 -8.61 -5.43
C PRO A 9 -9.95 -9.84 -6.29
N TRP A 10 -10.71 -9.72 -7.37
CA TRP A 10 -11.05 -10.86 -8.22
C TRP A 10 -9.81 -11.47 -8.90
N VAL A 11 -8.75 -10.68 -9.13
CA VAL A 11 -7.44 -11.18 -9.59
C VAL A 11 -6.72 -12.09 -8.60
N GLU A 12 -7.16 -12.13 -7.34
CA GLU A 12 -6.67 -13.02 -6.27
C GLU A 12 -7.68 -14.13 -5.92
N SER A 13 -8.77 -14.22 -6.69
CA SER A 13 -9.87 -15.14 -6.45
C SER A 13 -9.49 -16.61 -6.69
N PRO A 14 -9.85 -17.56 -5.81
CA PRO A 14 -9.83 -18.99 -6.14
C PRO A 14 -10.72 -19.37 -7.34
N PHE A 15 -11.63 -18.48 -7.77
CA PHE A 15 -12.50 -18.68 -8.94
C PHE A 15 -12.08 -17.82 -10.15
N PHE A 16 -10.85 -17.27 -10.12
CA PHE A 16 -10.37 -16.26 -11.06
C PHE A 16 -10.60 -16.63 -12.54
N GLU A 17 -10.21 -17.81 -13.00
CA GLU A 17 -10.37 -18.18 -14.43
C GLU A 17 -11.85 -18.21 -14.85
N ALA A 18 -12.73 -18.75 -14.00
CA ALA A 18 -14.16 -18.75 -14.28
C ALA A 18 -14.78 -17.33 -14.25
N GLU A 19 -14.24 -16.43 -13.42
CA GLU A 19 -14.64 -15.02 -13.39
C GLU A 19 -14.14 -14.26 -14.63
N LEU A 20 -12.89 -14.49 -15.04
CA LEU A 20 -12.27 -13.90 -16.22
C LEU A 20 -12.94 -14.35 -17.53
N ASP A 21 -13.31 -15.62 -17.63
CA ASP A 21 -14.03 -16.15 -18.80
C ASP A 21 -15.40 -15.49 -18.98
N ARG A 22 -16.10 -15.23 -17.87
CA ARG A 22 -17.41 -14.54 -17.86
C ARG A 22 -17.30 -13.02 -18.02
N ALA A 23 -16.14 -12.43 -17.73
CA ALA A 23 -15.93 -11.00 -17.83
C ALA A 23 -15.99 -10.54 -19.30
N ASP A 24 -16.66 -9.41 -19.54
CA ASP A 24 -16.81 -8.79 -20.86
C ASP A 24 -15.63 -7.84 -21.13
N PHE A 25 -14.47 -8.43 -21.41
CA PHE A 25 -13.24 -7.73 -21.77
C PHE A 25 -12.69 -8.27 -23.09
N ASP A 26 -12.01 -7.42 -23.85
CA ASP A 26 -11.26 -7.86 -25.03
C ASP A 26 -10.10 -8.80 -24.64
N LYS A 27 -9.53 -9.45 -25.66
CA LYS A 27 -8.49 -10.45 -25.48
C LYS A 27 -7.24 -9.89 -24.78
N GLU A 28 -6.80 -8.71 -25.18
CA GLU A 28 -5.58 -8.06 -24.66
C GLU A 28 -5.74 -7.69 -23.18
N THR A 29 -6.90 -7.14 -22.81
CA THR A 29 -7.25 -6.82 -21.43
C THR A 29 -7.30 -8.08 -20.58
N LYS A 30 -7.89 -9.18 -21.08
CA LYS A 30 -7.89 -10.47 -20.36
C LYS A 30 -6.48 -11.03 -20.17
N GLU A 31 -5.60 -10.87 -21.15
CA GLU A 31 -4.19 -11.27 -21.05
C GLU A 31 -3.44 -10.44 -20.00
N MET A 32 -3.63 -9.11 -19.97
CA MET A 32 -3.08 -8.24 -18.94
C MET A 32 -3.56 -8.64 -17.54
N ILE A 33 -4.85 -8.89 -17.38
CA ILE A 33 -5.43 -9.28 -16.09
C ILE A 33 -4.87 -10.62 -15.62
N ARG A 34 -4.81 -11.61 -16.52
CA ARG A 34 -4.21 -12.93 -16.21
C ARG A 34 -2.75 -12.80 -15.83
N PHE A 35 -1.98 -11.99 -16.57
CA PHE A 35 -0.59 -11.71 -16.25
C PHE A 35 -0.44 -11.07 -14.87
N TYR A 36 -1.28 -10.10 -14.54
CA TYR A 36 -1.26 -9.47 -13.21
C TYR A 36 -1.57 -10.48 -12.10
N SER A 37 -2.61 -11.31 -12.26
CA SER A 37 -2.94 -12.37 -11.30
C SER A 37 -1.75 -13.34 -11.12
N GLU A 38 -1.09 -13.68 -12.22
CA GLU A 38 0.04 -14.61 -12.25
C GLU A 38 1.31 -14.06 -11.60
N TYR A 39 1.67 -12.82 -11.92
CA TYR A 39 2.98 -12.29 -11.60
C TYR A 39 2.96 -11.14 -10.59
N GLY A 40 1.78 -10.58 -10.29
CA GLY A 40 1.59 -9.53 -9.29
C GLY A 40 1.98 -8.15 -9.78
N TYR A 41 2.22 -7.98 -11.08
CA TYR A 41 2.57 -6.70 -11.68
C TYR A 41 2.14 -6.62 -13.14
N VAL A 42 2.05 -5.39 -13.67
CA VAL A 42 1.99 -5.10 -15.11
C VAL A 42 2.79 -3.84 -15.42
N ILE A 43 3.45 -3.81 -16.57
CA ILE A 43 4.11 -2.62 -17.11
C ILE A 43 3.18 -2.01 -18.14
N ILE A 44 2.96 -0.69 -18.07
CA ILE A 44 2.01 0.01 -18.91
C ILE A 44 2.60 1.31 -19.45
N ASP A 45 2.03 1.78 -20.56
CA ASP A 45 2.10 3.18 -20.95
C ASP A 45 0.79 3.87 -20.50
N PRO A 46 0.82 4.68 -19.42
CA PRO A 46 -0.35 5.40 -18.93
C PRO A 46 -0.71 6.62 -19.80
N GLN A 47 0.08 6.93 -20.84
CA GLN A 47 -0.11 8.07 -21.73
C GLN A 47 -0.18 9.41 -20.97
N ILE A 48 0.68 9.56 -19.96
CA ILE A 48 0.81 10.81 -19.21
C ILE A 48 1.55 11.82 -20.10
N ASP A 49 0.97 13.00 -20.26
CA ASP A 49 1.54 14.08 -21.07
C ASP A 49 2.95 14.48 -20.59
N ASP A 50 3.90 14.53 -21.53
CA ASP A 50 5.30 14.86 -21.26
C ASP A 50 5.49 16.24 -20.61
N ALA A 51 4.63 17.22 -20.92
CA ALA A 51 4.65 18.52 -20.29
C ALA A 51 4.19 18.44 -18.83
N LEU A 52 3.25 17.55 -18.48
CA LEU A 52 2.90 17.28 -17.08
C LEU A 52 4.10 16.69 -16.32
N ILE A 53 4.78 15.70 -16.93
CA ILE A 53 5.97 15.07 -16.33
C ILE A 53 7.08 16.09 -16.12
N ASN A 54 7.39 16.91 -17.13
CA ASN A 54 8.41 17.96 -17.04
C ASN A 54 8.06 18.98 -15.95
N ARG A 55 6.81 19.45 -15.90
CA ARG A 55 6.36 20.36 -14.84
C ARG A 55 6.50 19.74 -13.45
N ALA A 56 6.20 18.45 -13.29
CA ALA A 56 6.36 17.77 -12.01
C ALA A 56 7.83 17.75 -11.57
N ILE A 57 8.77 17.42 -12.48
CA ILE A 57 10.22 17.48 -12.20
C ILE A 57 10.63 18.90 -11.79
N ASP A 58 10.25 19.90 -12.57
CA ASP A 58 10.62 21.31 -12.31
C ASP A 58 10.08 21.80 -10.96
N GLN A 59 8.89 21.34 -10.57
CA GLN A 59 8.25 21.66 -9.29
C GLN A 59 8.94 21.02 -8.09
N VAL A 60 9.29 19.72 -8.16
CA VAL A 60 9.88 19.02 -7.00
C VAL A 60 11.40 19.20 -6.89
N LYS A 61 12.08 19.59 -7.97
CA LYS A 61 13.54 19.72 -7.99
C LYS A 61 14.10 20.70 -6.94
N PRO A 62 13.53 21.91 -6.76
CA PRO A 62 13.95 22.82 -5.68
C PRO A 62 13.72 22.26 -4.28
N ASP A 63 12.68 21.45 -4.09
CA ASP A 63 12.32 20.90 -2.77
C ASP A 63 13.34 19.87 -2.28
N PHE A 64 13.91 19.07 -3.19
CA PHE A 64 14.99 18.13 -2.84
C PHE A 64 16.21 18.87 -2.26
N ALA A 65 16.57 20.01 -2.85
CA ALA A 65 17.68 20.84 -2.36
C ALA A 65 17.32 21.49 -1.01
N THR A 66 16.11 22.05 -0.91
CA THR A 66 15.60 22.70 0.31
C THR A 66 15.61 21.75 1.52
N HIS A 67 15.18 20.51 1.31
CA HIS A 67 15.09 19.50 2.38
C HIS A 67 16.35 18.63 2.51
N ASN A 68 17.37 18.85 1.67
CA ASN A 68 18.59 18.05 1.59
C ASN A 68 18.30 16.53 1.57
N THR A 69 17.40 16.12 0.69
CA THR A 69 16.90 14.73 0.57
C THR A 69 16.79 14.33 -0.89
N ASN A 70 16.83 13.03 -1.17
CA ASN A 70 16.48 12.48 -2.48
C ASN A 70 15.07 11.89 -2.53
N ARG A 71 14.31 11.95 -1.42
CA ARG A 71 12.95 11.42 -1.29
C ARG A 71 12.04 12.47 -0.64
N LEU A 72 10.97 12.84 -1.33
CA LEU A 72 9.92 13.72 -0.84
C LEU A 72 8.61 12.94 -0.77
N GLN A 73 7.94 13.00 0.39
CA GLN A 73 6.64 12.39 0.57
C GLN A 73 5.52 13.43 0.43
N ASP A 74 4.44 13.04 -0.24
CA ASP A 74 3.18 13.78 -0.37
C ASP A 74 3.30 15.16 -1.02
N SER A 75 4.25 15.34 -1.95
CA SER A 75 4.43 16.59 -2.71
C SER A 75 3.19 16.98 -3.54
N TRP A 76 2.22 16.08 -3.74
CA TRP A 76 0.93 16.39 -4.36
C TRP A 76 0.14 17.49 -3.65
N LYS A 77 0.44 17.76 -2.37
CA LYS A 77 -0.21 18.81 -1.57
C LYS A 77 0.14 20.21 -2.07
N ASP A 78 1.39 20.36 -2.51
CA ASP A 78 1.97 21.64 -2.89
C ASP A 78 2.09 21.78 -4.42
N HIS A 79 2.12 20.66 -5.14
CA HIS A 79 2.41 20.60 -6.58
C HIS A 79 1.30 19.90 -7.37
N ASP A 80 0.63 20.67 -8.24
CA ASP A 80 -0.48 20.19 -9.08
C ASP A 80 -0.05 19.13 -10.09
N ALA A 81 1.19 19.19 -10.60
CA ALA A 81 1.67 18.22 -11.57
C ALA A 81 1.92 16.85 -10.93
N VAL A 82 2.45 16.82 -9.69
CA VAL A 82 2.59 15.59 -8.90
C VAL A 82 1.22 14.98 -8.63
N LYS A 83 0.23 15.82 -8.24
CA LYS A 83 -1.16 15.38 -8.11
C LYS A 83 -1.70 14.79 -9.41
N GLY A 84 -1.47 15.47 -10.54
CA GLY A 84 -1.93 15.04 -11.86
C GLY A 84 -1.41 13.65 -12.25
N ILE A 85 -0.14 13.36 -11.98
CA ILE A 85 0.46 12.04 -12.19
C ILE A 85 -0.18 10.99 -11.28
N ALA A 86 -0.39 11.31 -9.99
CA ALA A 86 -1.02 10.39 -9.03
C ALA A 86 -2.48 10.05 -9.37
N THR A 87 -3.14 10.90 -10.16
CA THR A 87 -4.53 10.75 -10.60
C THR A 87 -4.65 10.49 -12.10
N ALA A 88 -3.60 9.97 -12.74
CA ALA A 88 -3.60 9.68 -14.18
C ALA A 88 -4.79 8.77 -14.57
N PRO A 89 -5.69 9.18 -15.49
CA PRO A 89 -6.93 8.45 -15.75
C PRO A 89 -6.72 6.99 -16.14
N ARG A 90 -5.74 6.71 -17.01
CA ARG A 90 -5.44 5.35 -17.47
C ARG A 90 -4.96 4.43 -16.33
N VAL A 91 -4.22 4.97 -15.37
CA VAL A 91 -3.79 4.22 -14.17
C VAL A 91 -5.00 3.87 -13.31
N LEU A 92 -5.87 4.84 -13.03
CA LEU A 92 -7.07 4.61 -12.24
C LEU A 92 -8.01 3.60 -12.90
N GLU A 93 -8.17 3.67 -14.21
CA GLU A 93 -8.95 2.71 -15.00
C GLU A 93 -8.39 1.29 -14.87
N ILE A 94 -7.09 1.10 -15.09
CA ILE A 94 -6.46 -0.23 -14.99
C ILE A 94 -6.55 -0.77 -13.56
N LEU A 95 -6.33 0.05 -12.54
CA LEU A 95 -6.50 -0.38 -11.14
C LEU A 95 -7.95 -0.77 -10.84
N GLN A 96 -8.94 -0.02 -11.34
CA GLN A 96 -10.35 -0.37 -11.21
C GLN A 96 -10.66 -1.72 -11.86
N ILE A 97 -10.10 -1.98 -13.05
CA ILE A 97 -10.23 -3.26 -13.76
C ILE A 97 -9.62 -4.38 -12.92
N LEU A 98 -8.38 -4.23 -12.44
CA LEU A 98 -7.67 -5.27 -11.70
C LEU A 98 -8.29 -5.57 -10.34
N TYR A 99 -8.82 -4.57 -9.64
CA TYR A 99 -9.29 -4.74 -8.26
C TYR A 99 -10.81 -4.81 -8.11
N GLY A 100 -11.57 -4.43 -9.15
CA GLY A 100 -13.04 -4.43 -9.13
C GLY A 100 -13.66 -3.42 -8.16
N ARG A 101 -12.86 -2.51 -7.59
CA ARG A 101 -13.26 -1.46 -6.64
C ARG A 101 -12.63 -0.13 -7.03
N ARG A 102 -13.26 0.97 -6.61
CA ARG A 102 -12.70 2.30 -6.85
C ARG A 102 -11.32 2.47 -6.22
N PRO A 103 -10.27 2.77 -7.00
CA PRO A 103 -8.95 3.09 -6.46
C PRO A 103 -8.96 4.47 -5.78
N ILE A 104 -8.15 4.58 -4.74
CA ILE A 104 -8.00 5.76 -3.87
C ILE A 104 -6.51 6.06 -3.78
N PRO A 105 -5.97 6.95 -4.65
CA PRO A 105 -4.61 7.45 -4.48
C PRO A 105 -4.52 8.17 -3.13
N PHE A 106 -3.61 7.74 -2.25
CA PHE A 106 -3.50 8.31 -0.89
C PHE A 106 -2.11 8.78 -0.49
N GLN A 107 -1.07 8.41 -1.25
CA GLN A 107 0.30 8.82 -0.98
C GLN A 107 1.08 8.97 -2.29
N THR A 108 1.94 9.99 -2.35
CA THR A 108 3.00 10.09 -3.38
C THR A 108 4.38 10.04 -2.74
N LEU A 109 5.34 9.36 -3.36
CA LEU A 109 6.76 9.45 -3.03
C LEU A 109 7.52 9.86 -4.29
N ASN A 110 8.21 11.00 -4.23
CA ASN A 110 8.98 11.53 -5.34
C ASN A 110 10.46 11.32 -5.04
N PHE A 111 11.21 10.81 -6.03
CA PHE A 111 12.64 10.56 -5.89
C PHE A 111 13.42 11.31 -6.97
N SER A 112 14.60 11.84 -6.62
CA SER A 112 15.55 12.43 -7.57
C SER A 112 16.65 11.45 -8.02
N THR A 113 16.86 10.36 -7.28
CA THR A 113 17.83 9.30 -7.58
C THR A 113 17.28 7.93 -7.16
N GLY A 114 17.98 6.86 -7.54
CA GLY A 114 17.75 5.50 -7.04
C GLY A 114 17.60 5.45 -5.51
N SER A 115 16.55 4.78 -5.01
CA SER A 115 16.32 4.70 -3.56
C SER A 115 17.32 3.78 -2.84
N GLN A 116 17.89 2.81 -3.57
CA GLN A 116 18.76 1.75 -3.03
C GLN A 116 18.13 1.00 -1.83
N GLN A 117 16.80 1.03 -1.71
CA GLN A 117 16.09 0.37 -0.63
C GLN A 117 16.21 -1.13 -0.77
N ARG A 118 16.37 -1.82 0.36
CA ARG A 118 16.41 -3.29 0.39
C ARG A 118 15.05 -3.87 -0.03
N THR A 119 15.07 -5.15 -0.34
CA THR A 119 13.86 -5.85 -0.77
C THR A 119 12.82 -5.86 0.35
N HIS A 120 11.60 -5.43 0.05
CA HIS A 120 10.47 -5.41 0.97
C HIS A 120 9.15 -5.60 0.22
N SER A 121 8.06 -5.76 0.98
CA SER A 121 6.67 -5.65 0.51
C SER A 121 6.03 -4.41 1.12
N ASP A 122 5.16 -3.71 0.39
CA ASP A 122 4.45 -2.53 0.90
C ASP A 122 3.47 -2.90 2.01
N SER A 123 3.03 -4.15 2.03
CA SER A 123 2.09 -4.68 3.01
C SER A 123 2.62 -4.68 4.44
N ILE A 124 3.91 -4.40 4.67
CA ILE A 124 4.44 -4.14 6.01
C ILE A 124 4.10 -2.71 6.48
N HIS A 125 4.05 -1.74 5.56
CA HIS A 125 3.84 -0.32 5.85
C HIS A 125 2.35 0.04 5.92
N PHE A 126 1.59 -0.50 4.98
CA PHE A 126 0.18 -0.17 4.74
C PHE A 126 -0.58 -1.46 4.43
N ASN A 127 -1.77 -1.64 4.99
CA ASN A 127 -2.63 -2.76 4.61
C ASN A 127 -4.11 -2.44 4.88
N SER A 128 -4.98 -3.29 4.38
CA SER A 128 -6.43 -3.16 4.45
C SER A 128 -7.07 -4.38 5.07
N VAL A 129 -8.28 -4.22 5.62
CA VAL A 129 -9.19 -5.34 5.87
C VAL A 129 -10.46 -5.12 5.04
N PRO A 130 -10.83 -6.05 4.14
CA PRO A 130 -10.08 -7.26 3.76
C PRO A 130 -8.69 -6.95 3.17
N GLU A 131 -7.77 -7.91 3.29
CA GLU A 131 -6.41 -7.82 2.77
C GLU A 131 -6.39 -7.72 1.24
N LEU A 132 -5.20 -7.47 0.67
CA LEU A 132 -4.92 -7.39 -0.77
C LEU A 132 -5.44 -6.14 -1.48
N TYR A 133 -6.29 -5.31 -0.86
CA TYR A 133 -6.75 -4.04 -1.45
C TYR A 133 -5.74 -2.89 -1.24
N LEU A 134 -4.53 -3.10 -1.71
CA LEU A 134 -3.46 -2.11 -1.82
C LEU A 134 -2.65 -2.37 -3.10
N ALA A 135 -2.31 -1.30 -3.82
CA ALA A 135 -1.45 -1.34 -5.00
C ALA A 135 -0.43 -0.20 -4.98
N GLY A 136 0.74 -0.44 -5.55
CA GLY A 136 1.73 0.58 -5.86
C GLY A 136 1.80 0.84 -7.36
N VAL A 137 2.02 2.09 -7.74
CA VAL A 137 2.29 2.49 -9.12
C VAL A 137 3.51 3.39 -9.16
N TRP A 138 4.55 2.95 -9.86
CA TRP A 138 5.78 3.70 -10.04
C TRP A 138 5.86 4.20 -11.46
N VAL A 139 6.00 5.51 -11.63
CA VAL A 139 6.06 6.20 -12.92
C VAL A 139 7.48 6.72 -13.14
N ALA A 140 8.06 6.35 -14.28
CA ALA A 140 9.33 6.88 -14.75
C ALA A 140 9.13 8.32 -15.25
N LEU A 141 9.74 9.31 -14.58
CA LEU A 141 9.68 10.71 -15.05
C LEU A 141 10.84 11.04 -16.00
N GLU A 142 11.82 10.14 -16.09
CA GLU A 142 12.89 10.14 -17.09
C GLU A 142 13.24 8.69 -17.47
N ASP A 143 14.12 8.51 -18.46
CA ASP A 143 14.58 7.18 -18.87
C ASP A 143 15.36 6.48 -17.73
N VAL A 144 15.02 5.21 -17.49
CA VAL A 144 15.60 4.40 -16.43
C VAL A 144 16.45 3.30 -17.06
N HIS A 145 17.65 3.12 -16.52
CA HIS A 145 18.65 2.18 -17.03
C HIS A 145 19.46 1.59 -15.86
N ASP A 146 20.18 0.48 -16.09
CA ASP A 146 20.93 -0.25 -15.05
C ASP A 146 21.91 0.60 -14.22
N GLY A 147 22.31 1.75 -14.77
CA GLY A 147 23.28 2.67 -14.16
C GLY A 147 22.70 3.62 -13.11
N ASN A 148 21.42 3.99 -13.22
CA ASN A 148 20.81 5.05 -12.41
C ASN A 148 19.96 4.55 -11.22
N GLY A 149 20.17 3.29 -10.83
CA GLY A 149 19.49 2.66 -9.69
C GLY A 149 18.03 2.33 -9.98
N PRO A 150 17.72 1.47 -10.98
CA PRO A 150 16.36 1.03 -11.28
C PRO A 150 15.70 0.31 -10.10
N LEU A 151 14.37 0.10 -10.18
CA LEU A 151 13.73 -0.83 -9.26
C LEU A 151 14.15 -2.27 -9.58
N HIS A 152 14.21 -3.12 -8.57
CA HIS A 152 14.13 -4.56 -8.76
C HIS A 152 12.85 -5.11 -8.15
N TYR A 153 12.40 -6.26 -8.66
CA TYR A 153 11.20 -6.94 -8.18
C TYR A 153 11.31 -8.45 -8.43
N TYR A 154 10.45 -9.22 -7.75
CA TYR A 154 10.43 -10.67 -7.84
C TYR A 154 9.04 -11.13 -8.34
N PRO A 155 8.89 -11.47 -9.62
CA PRO A 155 7.62 -11.94 -10.19
C PRO A 155 6.99 -13.06 -9.36
N ALA A 156 5.65 -13.04 -9.25
CA ALA A 156 4.82 -13.97 -8.49
C ALA A 156 5.03 -14.00 -6.96
N SER A 157 5.94 -13.17 -6.41
CA SER A 157 6.18 -13.11 -4.97
C SER A 157 5.01 -12.51 -4.16
N HIS A 158 4.06 -11.83 -4.82
CA HIS A 158 2.84 -11.34 -4.18
C HIS A 158 1.98 -12.45 -3.58
N ARG A 159 2.14 -13.69 -4.07
CA ARG A 159 1.44 -14.90 -3.59
C ARG A 159 2.05 -15.50 -2.33
N LEU A 160 3.18 -14.98 -1.87
CA LEU A 160 3.72 -15.37 -0.58
C LEU A 160 2.74 -14.96 0.54
N PRO A 161 2.78 -15.62 1.71
CA PRO A 161 2.05 -15.12 2.88
C PRO A 161 2.42 -13.67 3.20
N PHE A 162 1.49 -12.91 3.77
CA PHE A 162 1.84 -11.64 4.38
C PHE A 162 2.75 -11.89 5.57
N TYR A 163 3.98 -11.39 5.50
CA TYR A 163 4.93 -11.42 6.59
C TYR A 163 4.90 -10.07 7.31
N ASP A 164 4.29 -10.04 8.50
CA ASP A 164 4.29 -8.87 9.38
C ASP A 164 5.29 -9.04 10.54
N LEU A 165 5.34 -8.04 11.43
CA LEU A 165 6.22 -8.08 12.61
C LEU A 165 5.89 -9.24 13.56
N SER A 166 4.63 -9.69 13.62
CA SER A 166 4.22 -10.76 14.53
C SER A 166 4.84 -12.10 14.17
N ILE A 167 5.05 -12.36 12.87
CA ILE A 167 5.76 -13.56 12.38
C ILE A 167 7.22 -13.57 12.85
N LEU A 168 7.81 -12.40 13.08
CA LEU A 168 9.18 -12.25 13.60
C LEU A 168 9.25 -12.20 15.13
N GLY A 169 8.12 -12.38 15.81
CA GLY A 169 8.02 -12.28 17.27
C GLY A 169 8.18 -10.84 17.79
N ILE A 170 7.89 -9.83 16.95
CA ILE A 170 8.04 -8.42 17.26
C ILE A 170 6.65 -7.79 17.42
N LYS A 171 6.48 -6.98 18.47
CA LYS A 171 5.25 -6.20 18.69
C LYS A 171 5.34 -4.87 17.95
N GLY A 172 4.37 -4.58 17.09
CA GLY A 172 4.35 -3.33 16.33
C GLY A 172 3.85 -2.13 17.15
N SER A 173 2.89 -2.33 18.05
CA SER A 173 2.24 -1.25 18.80
C SER A 173 3.07 -0.67 19.95
N THR A 174 4.22 -1.27 20.27
CA THR A 174 5.04 -0.93 21.44
C THR A 174 6.33 -0.17 21.09
N SER A 175 6.56 0.20 19.83
CA SER A 175 7.75 0.97 19.46
C SER A 175 7.83 2.26 20.29
N GLU A 176 8.91 2.42 21.07
CA GLU A 176 9.07 3.55 22.00
C GLU A 176 9.51 4.84 21.26
N SER A 177 10.15 4.70 20.09
CA SER A 177 10.52 5.81 19.20
C SER A 177 10.53 5.40 17.71
N ILE A 178 10.69 6.39 16.82
CA ILE A 178 10.86 6.16 15.38
C ILE A 178 12.22 5.49 15.10
N GLU A 179 13.27 5.86 15.83
CA GLU A 179 14.59 5.24 15.68
C GLU A 179 14.55 3.74 16.03
N ASP A 180 13.89 3.37 17.12
CA ASP A 180 13.74 1.96 17.52
C ASP A 180 12.98 1.16 16.46
N MET A 181 11.92 1.76 15.89
CA MET A 181 11.16 1.15 14.80
C MET A 181 12.01 0.86 13.56
N LEU A 182 12.81 1.84 13.14
CA LEU A 182 13.61 1.75 11.93
C LEU A 182 14.84 0.83 12.12
N ALA A 183 15.57 1.00 13.20
CA ALA A 183 16.83 0.29 13.41
C ALA A 183 16.64 -1.17 13.81
N ASN A 184 15.67 -1.48 14.67
CA ASN A 184 15.55 -2.81 15.29
C ASN A 184 14.46 -3.68 14.68
N TYR A 185 13.36 -3.09 14.19
CA TYR A 185 12.25 -3.88 13.62
C TYR A 185 12.35 -3.98 12.11
N TYR A 186 12.56 -2.85 11.44
CA TYR A 186 12.57 -2.83 9.97
C TYR A 186 13.78 -3.56 9.38
N ALA A 187 14.98 -3.36 9.94
CA ALA A 187 16.17 -4.09 9.49
C ALA A 187 16.02 -5.62 9.64
N ARG A 188 15.45 -6.10 10.74
CA ARG A 188 15.17 -7.54 10.95
C ARG A 188 14.16 -8.09 9.96
N TYR A 189 13.17 -7.29 9.58
CA TYR A 189 12.22 -7.65 8.54
C TYR A 189 12.90 -7.76 7.18
N GLU A 190 13.72 -6.79 6.79
CA GLU A 190 14.49 -6.84 5.55
C GLU A 190 15.47 -8.04 5.51
N ASP A 191 16.16 -8.34 6.62
CA ASP A 191 17.04 -9.51 6.75
C ASP A 191 16.27 -10.82 6.54
N PHE A 192 15.06 -10.90 7.09
CA PHE A 192 14.17 -12.05 6.88
C PHE A 192 13.74 -12.17 5.41
N ILE A 193 13.36 -11.06 4.77
CA ILE A 193 12.95 -11.06 3.36
C ILE A 193 14.10 -11.48 2.46
N GLU A 194 15.33 -11.02 2.71
CA GLU A 194 16.51 -11.45 1.95
C GLU A 194 16.76 -12.96 2.09
N GLN A 195 16.65 -13.52 3.30
CA GLN A 195 16.74 -14.97 3.51
C GLN A 195 15.60 -15.72 2.80
N LEU A 196 14.39 -15.17 2.84
CA LEU A 196 13.22 -15.76 2.18
C LEU A 196 13.39 -15.81 0.66
N VAL A 197 13.89 -14.73 0.04
CA VAL A 197 14.19 -14.68 -1.40
C VAL A 197 15.14 -15.81 -1.80
N VAL A 198 16.21 -16.02 -1.02
CA VAL A 198 17.17 -17.10 -1.26
C VAL A 198 16.52 -18.47 -1.07
N GLN A 199 15.80 -18.67 0.04
CA GLN A 199 15.17 -19.94 0.40
C GLN A 199 14.08 -20.37 -0.59
N LYS A 200 13.35 -19.41 -1.16
CA LYS A 200 12.29 -19.66 -2.14
C LYS A 200 12.79 -19.65 -3.58
N HIS A 201 14.09 -19.44 -3.79
CA HIS A 201 14.72 -19.35 -5.11
C HIS A 201 14.02 -18.34 -6.03
N LEU A 202 13.63 -17.18 -5.48
CA LEU A 202 12.91 -16.17 -6.26
C LEU A 202 13.87 -15.51 -7.25
N GLU A 203 13.45 -15.43 -8.51
CA GLU A 203 14.23 -14.79 -9.55
C GLU A 203 14.03 -13.26 -9.52
N LYS A 204 15.13 -12.52 -9.34
CA LYS A 204 15.12 -11.06 -9.38
C LYS A 204 15.03 -10.56 -10.83
N LYS A 205 14.14 -9.61 -11.08
CA LYS A 205 14.10 -8.81 -12.31
C LYS A 205 14.44 -7.36 -12.01
N VAL A 206 15.09 -6.69 -12.96
CA VAL A 206 15.44 -5.27 -12.90
C VAL A 206 14.54 -4.50 -13.87
N LEU A 207 14.00 -3.36 -13.42
CA LEU A 207 13.01 -2.57 -14.13
C LEU A 207 13.65 -1.37 -14.86
N ASN A 208 13.90 -1.53 -16.15
CA ASN A 208 14.27 -0.42 -17.04
C ASN A 208 13.07 0.02 -17.86
N LEU A 209 12.63 1.27 -17.67
CA LEU A 209 11.49 1.87 -18.34
C LEU A 209 11.88 3.15 -19.07
N LYS A 210 11.15 3.45 -20.15
CA LYS A 210 11.21 4.77 -20.78
C LYS A 210 10.43 5.79 -19.96
N LYS A 211 10.81 7.06 -20.08
CA LYS A 211 10.03 8.17 -19.55
C LYS A 211 8.54 8.03 -19.91
N GLY A 212 7.68 8.28 -18.92
CA GLY A 212 6.23 8.19 -19.05
C GLY A 212 5.67 6.81 -18.75
N GLN A 213 6.45 5.72 -18.91
CA GLN A 213 5.99 4.37 -18.59
C GLN A 213 5.87 4.14 -17.08
N ALA A 214 5.03 3.17 -16.71
CA ALA A 214 4.78 2.84 -15.32
C ALA A 214 4.79 1.33 -15.05
N LEU A 215 5.17 0.97 -13.82
CA LEU A 215 4.96 -0.34 -13.23
C LEU A 215 3.79 -0.23 -12.24
N ILE A 216 2.77 -1.08 -12.40
CA ILE A 216 1.75 -1.33 -11.37
C ILE A 216 2.11 -2.64 -10.67
N TRP A 217 2.10 -2.66 -9.34
CA TRP A 217 2.32 -3.88 -8.55
C TRP A 217 1.29 -4.08 -7.44
N SER A 218 1.05 -5.35 -7.11
CA SER A 218 0.32 -5.77 -5.93
C SER A 218 1.17 -5.49 -4.70
N ALA A 219 0.58 -4.96 -3.63
CA ALA A 219 1.32 -4.51 -2.44
C ALA A 219 2.24 -5.57 -1.81
N ASN A 220 1.94 -6.85 -2.00
CA ASN A 220 2.75 -7.93 -1.46
C ASN A 220 3.90 -8.37 -2.38
N LEU A 221 4.00 -7.83 -3.60
CA LEU A 221 5.11 -8.09 -4.50
C LEU A 221 6.40 -7.58 -3.86
N LEU A 222 7.39 -8.46 -3.72
CA LEU A 222 8.70 -8.10 -3.22
C LEU A 222 9.42 -7.22 -4.24
N HIS A 223 9.88 -6.06 -3.79
CA HIS A 223 10.58 -5.08 -4.62
C HIS A 223 11.56 -4.23 -3.81
N GLY A 224 12.46 -3.51 -4.49
CA GLY A 224 13.44 -2.63 -3.88
C GLY A 224 14.17 -1.79 -4.93
N GLY A 225 15.25 -1.11 -4.54
CA GLY A 225 16.06 -0.29 -5.44
C GLY A 225 17.46 -0.86 -5.64
N GLU A 226 17.90 -0.94 -6.90
CA GLU A 226 19.26 -1.31 -7.24
C GLU A 226 20.26 -0.20 -6.89
N LYS A 227 21.54 -0.60 -6.79
CA LYS A 227 22.64 0.33 -6.55
C LYS A 227 22.80 1.32 -7.71
N ILE A 228 23.16 2.56 -7.40
CA ILE A 228 23.55 3.54 -8.40
C ILE A 228 25.00 3.27 -8.77
N THR A 229 25.25 2.86 -10.02
CA THR A 229 26.59 2.48 -10.49
C THR A 229 27.23 3.53 -11.38
N VAL A 230 26.45 4.46 -11.94
CA VAL A 230 26.94 5.63 -12.69
C VAL A 230 26.96 6.85 -11.76
N PRO A 231 28.14 7.35 -11.33
CA PRO A 231 28.21 8.48 -10.43
C PRO A 231 27.52 9.73 -10.99
N GLY A 232 26.70 10.39 -10.16
CA GLY A 232 25.99 11.61 -10.53
C GLY A 232 24.73 11.41 -11.39
N SER A 233 24.33 10.18 -11.70
CA SER A 233 23.10 9.91 -12.43
C SER A 233 21.85 10.30 -11.63
N THR A 234 20.86 10.87 -12.30
CA THR A 234 19.51 11.10 -11.75
C THR A 234 18.59 9.93 -12.08
N ARG A 235 17.52 9.80 -11.29
CA ARG A 235 16.38 8.93 -11.57
C ARG A 235 15.10 9.53 -10.98
N TYR A 236 14.57 10.53 -11.67
CA TYR A 236 13.30 11.18 -11.34
C TYR A 236 12.15 10.20 -11.52
N THR A 237 11.47 9.90 -10.41
CA THR A 237 10.38 8.92 -10.37
C THR A 237 9.33 9.34 -9.37
N GLN A 238 8.07 8.99 -9.64
CA GLN A 238 6.98 9.17 -8.70
C GLN A 238 6.31 7.82 -8.40
N VAL A 239 6.26 7.46 -7.12
CA VAL A 239 5.53 6.29 -6.62
C VAL A 239 4.21 6.77 -6.03
N ASN A 240 3.14 6.08 -6.37
CA ASN A 240 1.79 6.38 -5.92
C ASN A 240 1.21 5.12 -5.28
N HIS A 241 0.70 5.24 -4.05
CA HIS A 241 0.02 4.13 -3.38
C HIS A 241 -1.49 4.31 -3.43
N PHE A 242 -2.19 3.21 -3.67
CA PHE A 242 -3.62 3.16 -3.85
C PHE A 242 -4.25 2.17 -2.88
N TYR A 243 -5.14 2.68 -2.04
CA TYR A 243 -6.13 1.83 -1.39
C TYR A 243 -7.33 1.67 -2.32
N PHE A 244 -8.29 0.84 -1.91
CA PHE A 244 -9.57 0.70 -2.58
C PHE A 244 -10.72 0.84 -1.59
N GLU A 245 -11.86 1.32 -2.07
CA GLU A 245 -13.03 1.55 -1.23
C GLU A 245 -13.53 0.30 -0.48
N ASN A 246 -14.38 0.53 0.52
CA ASN A 246 -14.98 -0.49 1.37
C ASN A 246 -13.97 -1.35 2.14
N CYS A 247 -12.90 -0.70 2.62
CA CYS A 247 -11.87 -1.33 3.43
C CYS A 247 -11.60 -0.57 4.73
N ALA A 248 -11.08 -1.30 5.72
CA ALA A 248 -10.48 -0.74 6.91
C ALA A 248 -8.98 -0.55 6.67
N TYR A 249 -8.52 0.69 6.59
CA TYR A 249 -7.11 1.00 6.30
C TYR A 249 -6.30 1.07 7.60
N TYR A 250 -5.19 0.34 7.69
CA TYR A 250 -4.37 0.29 8.90
C TYR A 250 -2.87 0.21 8.60
N ARG A 251 -2.05 0.42 9.64
CA ARG A 251 -0.58 0.37 9.56
C ARG A 251 -0.05 -0.87 10.27
N PRO A 252 0.41 -1.91 9.56
CA PRO A 252 0.86 -3.17 10.16
C PRO A 252 2.04 -2.99 11.11
N MET A 253 3.05 -2.19 10.76
CA MET A 253 4.16 -1.86 11.65
C MET A 253 3.76 -1.18 12.97
N LYS A 254 2.53 -0.69 13.09
CA LYS A 254 1.99 -0.08 14.32
C LYS A 254 0.81 -0.87 14.87
N THR A 255 0.60 -2.11 14.45
CA THR A 255 -0.59 -2.88 14.80
C THR A 255 -0.21 -4.19 15.47
N ASP A 256 -0.89 -4.50 16.57
CA ASP A 256 -0.89 -5.83 17.19
C ASP A 256 -2.34 -6.31 17.31
N MET A 257 -2.79 -7.09 16.32
CA MET A 257 -4.20 -7.53 16.20
C MET A 257 -4.66 -8.31 17.45
N ALA A 258 -3.83 -9.24 17.93
CA ALA A 258 -4.14 -10.08 19.10
C ALA A 258 -4.29 -9.29 20.42
N LEU A 259 -3.75 -8.06 20.47
CA LEU A 259 -3.88 -7.16 21.62
C LEU A 259 -4.98 -6.11 21.42
N GLU A 260 -5.74 -6.21 20.33
CA GLU A 260 -6.72 -5.20 19.91
C GLU A 260 -6.13 -3.79 19.79
N ARG A 261 -4.85 -3.69 19.38
CA ARG A 261 -4.14 -2.43 19.17
C ARG A 261 -3.95 -2.20 17.68
N ILE A 262 -5.00 -1.75 17.02
CA ILE A 262 -5.03 -1.54 15.58
C ILE A 262 -4.82 -0.06 15.31
N SER A 263 -3.77 0.27 14.54
CA SER A 263 -3.48 1.63 14.12
C SER A 263 -4.21 1.95 12.82
N ILE A 264 -5.44 2.46 12.92
CA ILE A 264 -6.25 2.87 11.76
C ILE A 264 -5.64 4.11 11.12
N GLN A 265 -5.41 4.03 9.82
CA GLN A 265 -4.77 5.09 9.06
C GLN A 265 -5.79 6.16 8.67
N LYS A 266 -5.40 7.43 8.84
CA LYS A 266 -6.07 8.54 8.17
C LYS A 266 -5.76 8.48 6.68
N VAL A 267 -6.77 8.38 5.84
CA VAL A 267 -6.63 8.30 4.37
C VAL A 267 -7.26 9.55 3.76
N MET A 268 -6.48 10.27 2.96
CA MET A 268 -6.95 11.37 2.13
C MET A 268 -6.97 10.90 0.69
N ASP A 269 -8.11 10.99 0.01
CA ASP A 269 -8.20 10.69 -1.42
C ASP A 269 -7.62 11.88 -2.20
N ILE A 270 -6.47 11.69 -2.82
CA ILE A 270 -5.75 12.72 -3.58
C ILE A 270 -6.65 13.27 -4.70
N SER A 271 -7.47 12.42 -5.32
CA SER A 271 -8.31 12.83 -6.45
C SER A 271 -9.40 13.83 -6.03
N THR A 272 -9.97 13.67 -4.83
CA THR A 272 -11.06 14.53 -4.33
C THR A 272 -10.60 15.58 -3.30
N GLY A 273 -9.43 15.41 -2.71
CA GLY A 273 -8.95 16.19 -1.57
C GLY A 273 -9.71 15.95 -0.26
N LYS A 274 -10.53 14.89 -0.18
CA LYS A 274 -11.38 14.59 0.99
C LYS A 274 -10.84 13.40 1.78
N GLU A 275 -11.14 13.40 3.07
CA GLU A 275 -10.89 12.25 3.93
C GLU A 275 -11.80 11.08 3.56
N VAL A 276 -11.23 9.88 3.51
CA VAL A 276 -11.96 8.63 3.25
C VAL A 276 -12.33 7.98 4.57
N GLN A 277 -13.62 7.74 4.75
CA GLN A 277 -14.13 7.00 5.89
C GLN A 277 -13.72 5.52 5.80
N SER A 278 -12.85 5.09 6.70
CA SER A 278 -12.48 3.68 6.88
C SER A 278 -13.73 2.86 7.27
N ASN A 279 -13.92 1.69 6.67
CA ASN A 279 -15.15 0.90 6.80
C ASN A 279 -14.86 -0.60 6.83
N TYR A 280 -15.51 -1.35 7.72
CA TYR A 280 -15.45 -2.81 7.74
C TYR A 280 -16.84 -3.41 7.52
N LEU A 281 -17.04 -4.07 6.38
CA LEU A 281 -18.29 -4.77 6.02
C LEU A 281 -19.55 -3.90 6.20
N GLY A 282 -19.51 -2.66 5.71
CA GLY A 282 -20.60 -1.68 5.83
C GLY A 282 -20.59 -0.88 7.13
N THR A 283 -19.74 -1.22 8.10
CA THR A 283 -19.66 -0.54 9.40
C THR A 283 -18.55 0.52 9.40
N PRO A 284 -18.87 1.82 9.57
CA PRO A 284 -17.85 2.87 9.63
C PRO A 284 -16.97 2.75 10.89
N ILE A 285 -15.66 2.87 10.71
CA ILE A 285 -14.68 2.94 11.81
C ILE A 285 -14.52 4.40 12.22
N LYS A 286 -15.03 4.75 13.41
CA LYS A 286 -15.17 6.14 13.86
C LYS A 286 -13.92 6.74 14.53
N TYR A 287 -12.74 6.16 14.30
CA TYR A 287 -11.49 6.65 14.88
C TYR A 287 -10.32 6.50 13.90
N VAL A 288 -9.28 7.29 14.14
CA VAL A 288 -7.96 7.25 13.50
C VAL A 288 -6.92 7.04 14.59
N GLY A 289 -5.84 6.31 14.29
CA GLY A 289 -4.82 5.93 15.26
C GLY A 289 -5.20 4.64 15.98
N TYR A 290 -4.75 4.48 17.23
CA TYR A 290 -4.96 3.25 17.98
C TYR A 290 -6.41 3.08 18.45
N SER A 291 -6.93 1.85 18.36
CA SER A 291 -8.12 1.42 19.08
C SER A 291 -7.86 1.42 20.59
N TYR A 292 -8.03 2.55 21.27
CA TYR A 292 -8.06 2.54 22.73
C TYR A 292 -9.41 2.00 23.19
N LYS A 293 -9.48 0.71 23.52
CA LYS A 293 -10.48 0.23 24.48
C LYS A 293 -9.94 0.44 25.88
N LEU A 294 -10.50 1.42 26.59
CA LEU A 294 -10.37 1.48 28.05
C LEU A 294 -11.14 0.28 28.62
N TYR A 295 -10.44 -0.81 28.92
CA TYR A 295 -10.96 -1.84 29.80
C TYR A 295 -11.00 -1.26 31.21
N LEU A 296 -12.14 -0.70 31.59
CA LEU A 296 -12.38 -0.35 32.99
C LEU A 296 -12.40 -1.67 33.79
N PRO A 297 -11.49 -1.88 34.76
CA PRO A 297 -11.53 -3.04 35.62
C PRO A 297 -12.92 -3.17 36.24
N GLU A 298 -13.45 -4.39 36.38
CA GLU A 298 -14.80 -4.60 36.93
C GLU A 298 -15.04 -3.87 38.25
N GLY A 299 -14.00 -3.72 39.09
CA GLY A 299 -14.05 -2.96 40.34
C GLY A 299 -14.35 -1.46 40.16
N ILE A 300 -13.88 -0.83 39.07
CA ILE A 300 -14.11 0.58 38.75
C ILE A 300 -15.49 0.75 38.10
N MET A 301 -15.86 -0.14 37.16
CA MET A 301 -17.24 -0.25 36.66
C MET A 301 -18.25 -0.48 37.80
N ARG A 302 -17.84 -1.23 38.84
CA ARG A 302 -18.63 -1.46 40.06
C ARG A 302 -18.85 -0.21 40.91
N LYS A 303 -17.98 0.79 40.81
CA LYS A 303 -18.12 2.07 41.51
C LYS A 303 -18.85 3.13 40.68
N LEU A 304 -18.71 3.10 39.35
CA LEU A 304 -19.28 4.11 38.44
C LEU A 304 -20.77 3.89 38.13
N ILE A 305 -21.25 2.65 38.13
CA ILE A 305 -22.68 2.37 37.89
C ILE A 305 -23.41 2.33 39.25
N PRO A 306 -24.42 3.18 39.50
CA PRO A 306 -25.18 3.16 40.75
C PRO A 306 -25.79 1.78 41.01
N ALA A 307 -25.75 1.31 42.26
CA ALA A 307 -26.30 0.00 42.64
C ALA A 307 -27.76 -0.18 42.19
N ASN A 308 -28.53 0.91 42.22
CA ASN A 308 -29.94 0.96 41.84
C ASN A 308 -30.14 0.65 40.35
N PHE A 309 -29.23 1.12 39.48
CA PHE A 309 -29.27 0.85 38.04
C PHE A 309 -28.99 -0.63 37.74
N ARG A 310 -28.09 -1.26 38.50
CA ARG A 310 -27.80 -2.71 38.37
C ARG A 310 -28.97 -3.58 38.81
N GLN A 311 -29.63 -3.21 39.91
CA GLN A 311 -30.82 -3.92 40.38
C GLN A 311 -31.98 -3.79 39.39
N TRP A 312 -32.16 -2.60 38.80
CA TRP A 312 -33.15 -2.38 37.76
C TRP A 312 -32.85 -3.18 36.48
N ALA A 313 -31.61 -3.16 35.99
CA ALA A 313 -31.19 -3.94 34.82
C ALA A 313 -31.35 -5.46 35.03
N ARG A 314 -31.01 -5.99 36.23
CA ARG A 314 -31.24 -7.40 36.58
C ARG A 314 -32.72 -7.77 36.63
N LYS A 315 -33.58 -6.87 37.12
CA LYS A 315 -35.04 -7.07 37.11
C LYS A 315 -35.64 -7.05 35.69
N MET A 316 -35.03 -6.31 34.76
CA MET A 316 -35.45 -6.24 33.35
C MET A 316 -34.99 -7.45 32.53
N ILE A 317 -33.80 -7.99 32.81
CA ILE A 317 -33.23 -9.14 32.08
C ILE A 317 -33.83 -10.47 32.54
N ASN A 318 -34.31 -10.57 33.80
CA ASN A 318 -34.96 -11.75 34.35
C ASN A 318 -36.50 -11.69 34.29
N ARG A 319 -37.06 -10.92 33.35
CA ARG A 319 -38.48 -10.91 32.97
C ARG A 319 -38.60 -11.34 31.52
#